data_AF-A0A533WKL6-F1
#
_entry.id   AF-A0A533WKL6-F1
#
_cell.length_a   1.000
_cell.length_b   1.000
_cell.length_c   1.000
_cell.angle_alpha   90.00
_cell.angle_beta   90.00
_cell.angle_gamma   90.00
#
_symmetry.space_group_name_H-M   'P 1'
#
loop_
_entity.id
_entity.type
_entity.pdbx_description
1 polymer ?
#
loop_
_entity_poly.entity_id
_entity_poly.type
_entity_poly.pdbx_seq_one_letter_code
_entity_poly.pdbx_strand_id
1 'polypeptide(L)'
;MMEDKGYRKVATRKELKEGALLRVEPDGKPIVLIRVDGKVFAMDAVCSHEGGPLEEGTLEGYKLKCPWHYAIFDIRSGKVSAETDWATDLESYAVQIDAATGDIMVNPNAESTSGGEESARQETGLQNKGRTEEQQVETFPQFNLTLKKKEKLEGTDIMTFTFAKDEDSKILEHKAGQFAFFPLDDVKNDPKGPIRHFSIASSPSEDKIIISTRIRETPYKQKLASLEKGAKI
;
A
#
# COMPACT_ATOMS: atom_id res chain seq x y z
N MET A 1 -30.72 -30.48 -3.78
CA MET A 1 -30.15 -29.41 -4.64
C MET A 1 -29.40 -28.49 -3.69
N MET A 2 -28.07 -28.52 -3.68
CA MET A 2 -27.27 -27.65 -2.81
C MET A 2 -27.41 -26.22 -3.32
N GLU A 3 -27.87 -25.32 -2.46
CA GLU A 3 -28.00 -23.89 -2.74
C GLU A 3 -26.65 -23.34 -3.25
N ASP A 4 -26.70 -22.59 -4.34
CA ASP A 4 -25.56 -21.84 -4.85
C ASP A 4 -25.21 -20.74 -3.82
N LYS A 5 -24.32 -21.08 -2.88
CA LYS A 5 -23.90 -20.21 -1.76
C LYS A 5 -23.06 -19.01 -2.21
N GLY A 6 -23.05 -18.66 -3.50
CA GLY A 6 -22.35 -17.49 -4.04
C GLY A 6 -20.83 -17.59 -4.07
N TYR A 7 -20.27 -18.77 -3.81
CA TYR A 7 -18.82 -18.98 -3.85
C TYR A 7 -18.32 -19.16 -5.28
N ARG A 8 -17.19 -18.52 -5.60
CA ARG A 8 -16.47 -18.64 -6.87
C ARG A 8 -15.11 -19.25 -6.62
N LYS A 9 -14.73 -20.22 -7.45
CA LYS A 9 -13.36 -20.71 -7.49
C LYS A 9 -12.48 -19.62 -8.05
N VAL A 10 -11.46 -19.22 -7.29
CA VAL A 10 -10.58 -18.10 -7.66
C VAL A 10 -9.12 -18.49 -7.82
N ALA A 11 -8.67 -19.54 -7.11
CA ALA A 11 -7.30 -20.03 -7.16
C ALA A 11 -7.23 -21.45 -6.59
N THR A 12 -6.02 -21.99 -6.52
CA THR A 12 -5.67 -23.23 -5.83
C THR A 12 -4.60 -22.97 -4.78
N ARG A 13 -4.48 -23.84 -3.78
CA ARG A 13 -3.40 -23.79 -2.77
C ARG A 13 -1.98 -23.86 -3.36
N LYS A 14 -1.84 -24.35 -4.59
CA LYS A 14 -0.55 -24.41 -5.29
C LYS A 14 -0.16 -23.06 -5.89
N GLU A 15 -1.15 -22.28 -6.32
CA GLU A 15 -0.96 -20.93 -6.86
C GLU A 15 -0.68 -19.92 -5.74
N LEU A 16 -1.36 -20.06 -4.59
CA LEU A 16 -1.14 -19.20 -3.42
C LEU A 16 -0.15 -19.84 -2.43
N LYS A 17 1.13 -19.53 -2.62
CA LYS A 17 2.22 -19.92 -1.72
C LYS A 17 2.15 -19.14 -0.40
N GLU A 18 2.80 -19.67 0.64
CA GLU A 18 2.93 -18.99 1.93
C GLU A 18 3.60 -17.61 1.76
N GLY A 19 3.04 -16.59 2.40
CA GLY A 19 3.49 -15.20 2.30
C GLY A 19 3.16 -14.50 0.97
N ALA A 20 2.51 -15.18 0.03
CA ALA A 20 2.19 -14.60 -1.27
C ALA A 20 0.91 -13.74 -1.24
N LEU A 21 0.87 -12.75 -2.13
CA LEU A 21 -0.28 -11.92 -2.46
C LEU A 21 -0.72 -12.26 -3.88
N LEU A 22 -1.99 -12.59 -4.09
CA LEU A 22 -2.52 -12.97 -5.41
C LEU A 22 -3.83 -12.23 -5.68
N ARG A 23 -3.83 -11.39 -6.73
CA ARG A 23 -5.07 -10.77 -7.21
C ARG A 23 -5.93 -11.78 -7.96
N VAL A 24 -7.23 -11.73 -7.67
CA VAL A 24 -8.29 -12.49 -8.34
C VAL A 24 -9.49 -11.57 -8.57
N GLU A 25 -10.33 -11.87 -9.56
CA GLU A 25 -11.49 -11.02 -9.92
C GLU A 25 -12.79 -11.82 -10.07
N PRO A 26 -13.29 -12.49 -9.02
CA PRO A 26 -14.59 -13.16 -9.07
C PRO A 26 -15.70 -12.15 -9.33
N ASP A 27 -16.54 -12.43 -10.33
CA ASP A 27 -17.66 -11.56 -10.74
C ASP A 27 -17.24 -10.09 -11.00
N GLY A 28 -15.98 -9.86 -11.40
CA GLY A 28 -15.41 -8.54 -11.67
C GLY A 28 -15.02 -7.72 -10.43
N LYS A 29 -15.10 -8.29 -9.22
CA LYS A 29 -14.69 -7.64 -7.97
C LYS A 29 -13.20 -7.92 -7.69
N PRO A 30 -12.32 -6.91 -7.66
CA PRO A 30 -10.90 -7.13 -7.46
C PRO A 30 -10.58 -7.44 -5.99
N ILE A 31 -10.09 -8.66 -5.75
CA ILE A 31 -9.80 -9.21 -4.42
C ILE A 31 -8.35 -9.69 -4.38
N VAL A 32 -7.65 -9.42 -3.28
CA VAL A 32 -6.31 -9.97 -3.04
C VAL A 32 -6.44 -11.13 -2.06
N LEU A 33 -5.89 -12.27 -2.45
CA LEU A 33 -5.72 -13.44 -1.59
C LEU A 33 -4.36 -13.35 -0.90
N ILE A 34 -4.33 -13.60 0.40
CA ILE A 34 -3.12 -13.59 1.21
C ILE A 34 -3.03 -14.90 1.97
N ARG A 35 -1.84 -15.50 2.04
CA ARG A 35 -1.61 -16.70 2.85
C ARG A 35 -0.58 -16.45 3.95
N VAL A 36 -1.00 -16.58 5.21
CA VAL A 36 -0.16 -16.40 6.41
C VAL A 36 -0.50 -17.47 7.43
N ASP A 37 0.53 -18.06 8.02
CA ASP A 37 0.43 -19.15 9.00
C ASP A 37 -0.44 -20.32 8.49
N GLY A 38 -0.37 -20.61 7.19
CA GLY A 38 -1.16 -21.66 6.55
C GLY A 38 -2.66 -21.36 6.40
N LYS A 39 -3.12 -20.18 6.83
CA LYS A 39 -4.49 -19.68 6.64
C LYS A 39 -4.54 -18.78 5.40
N VAL A 40 -5.69 -18.78 4.71
CA VAL A 40 -5.93 -17.92 3.55
C VAL A 40 -6.93 -16.85 3.94
N PHE A 41 -6.59 -15.60 3.64
CA PHE A 41 -7.40 -14.41 3.84
C PHE A 41 -7.73 -13.79 2.47
N ALA A 42 -8.86 -13.10 2.40
CA ALA A 42 -9.28 -12.38 1.21
C ALA A 42 -9.84 -11.01 1.61
N MET A 43 -9.39 -9.97 0.93
CA MET A 43 -9.87 -8.60 1.10
C MET A 43 -9.82 -7.86 -0.23
N ASP A 44 -10.36 -6.64 -0.29
CA ASP A 44 -10.27 -5.81 -1.50
C ASP A 44 -8.82 -5.71 -1.99
N ALA A 45 -8.60 -5.85 -3.29
CA ALA A 45 -7.27 -5.65 -3.90
C ALA A 45 -6.95 -4.17 -4.16
N VAL A 46 -7.92 -3.28 -3.99
CA VAL A 46 -7.80 -1.86 -4.33
C VAL A 46 -7.81 -1.06 -3.04
N CYS A 47 -6.70 -0.38 -2.76
CA CYS A 47 -6.57 0.48 -1.59
C CYS A 47 -7.60 1.61 -1.63
N SER A 48 -8.33 1.80 -0.53
CA SER A 48 -9.39 2.80 -0.39
C SER A 48 -8.91 4.26 -0.43
N HIS A 49 -7.60 4.50 -0.29
CA HIS A 49 -7.04 5.84 -0.34
C HIS A 49 -7.04 6.41 -1.76
N GLU A 50 -6.17 5.90 -2.64
CA GLU A 50 -6.03 6.39 -4.02
C GLU A 50 -6.05 5.24 -5.05
N GLY A 51 -6.55 4.05 -4.68
CA GLY A 51 -6.74 2.95 -5.63
C GLY A 51 -5.52 2.05 -5.85
N GLY A 52 -4.51 2.13 -4.98
CA GLY A 52 -3.28 1.36 -5.12
C GLY A 52 -3.49 -0.16 -5.10
N PRO A 53 -2.75 -0.93 -5.93
CA PRO A 53 -2.88 -2.39 -6.05
C PRO A 53 -2.26 -3.08 -4.84
N LEU A 54 -3.08 -3.62 -3.94
CA LEU A 54 -2.64 -4.23 -2.69
C LEU A 54 -1.89 -5.56 -2.90
N GLU A 55 -2.08 -6.21 -4.05
CA GLU A 55 -1.31 -7.38 -4.46
C GLU A 55 0.17 -7.09 -4.72
N GLU A 56 0.52 -5.83 -4.98
CA GLU A 56 1.91 -5.37 -5.14
C GLU A 56 2.50 -4.84 -3.82
N GLY A 57 1.76 -4.96 -2.72
CA GLY A 57 2.14 -4.47 -1.40
C GLY A 57 3.19 -5.32 -0.67
N THR A 58 3.56 -4.87 0.52
CA THR A 58 4.47 -5.60 1.41
C THR A 58 3.68 -6.18 2.59
N LEU A 59 3.90 -7.46 2.87
CA LEU A 59 3.22 -8.18 3.95
C LEU A 59 4.16 -8.38 5.15
N GLU A 60 3.78 -7.86 6.31
CA GLU A 60 4.51 -7.99 7.57
C GLU A 60 3.58 -8.61 8.63
N GLY A 61 3.68 -9.93 8.81
CA GLY A 61 2.74 -10.69 9.65
C GLY A 61 1.32 -10.60 9.06
N TYR A 62 0.40 -9.98 9.79
CA TYR A 62 -0.99 -9.74 9.35
C TYR A 62 -1.22 -8.32 8.79
N LYS A 63 -0.16 -7.52 8.63
CA LYS A 63 -0.25 -6.15 8.13
C LYS A 63 0.13 -6.11 6.66
N LEU A 64 -0.81 -5.71 5.81
CA LEU A 64 -0.55 -5.45 4.40
C LEU A 64 -0.37 -3.96 4.17
N LYS A 65 0.82 -3.58 3.70
CA LYS A 65 1.23 -2.20 3.42
C LYS A 65 1.07 -1.91 1.93
N CYS A 66 0.20 -0.96 1.59
CA CYS A 66 -0.08 -0.56 0.22
C CYS A 66 1.17 0.02 -0.47
N PRO A 67 1.47 -0.38 -1.72
CA PRO A 67 2.67 0.06 -2.43
C PRO A 67 2.55 1.46 -3.02
N TRP A 68 1.43 2.16 -2.81
CA TRP A 68 1.17 3.50 -3.34
C TRP A 68 1.16 4.62 -2.31
N HIS A 69 0.88 4.40 -1.03
CA HIS A 69 0.99 5.46 0.00
C HIS A 69 1.23 4.88 1.40
N TYR A 70 1.64 3.61 1.46
CA TYR A 70 1.89 2.86 2.68
C TYR A 70 0.71 2.81 3.67
N ALA A 71 -0.53 2.98 3.19
CA ALA A 71 -1.69 2.65 4.00
C ALA A 71 -1.58 1.20 4.48
N ILE A 72 -1.81 0.97 5.77
CA ILE A 72 -1.64 -0.34 6.40
C ILE A 72 -3.01 -0.91 6.72
N PHE A 73 -3.24 -2.15 6.30
CA PHE A 73 -4.49 -2.88 6.55
C PHE A 73 -4.23 -4.18 7.31
N ASP A 74 -5.11 -4.51 8.26
CA ASP A 74 -5.13 -5.86 8.85
C ASP A 74 -5.83 -6.83 7.89
N ILE A 75 -5.09 -7.80 7.36
CA ILE A 75 -5.61 -8.75 6.34
C ILE A 75 -6.77 -9.62 6.84
N ARG A 76 -6.96 -9.72 8.16
CA ARG A 76 -7.99 -10.57 8.76
C ARG A 76 -9.35 -9.88 8.78
N SER A 77 -9.36 -8.55 8.84
CA SER A 77 -10.59 -7.77 8.97
C SER A 77 -10.77 -6.70 7.89
N GLY A 78 -9.74 -6.41 7.09
CA GLY A 78 -9.72 -5.30 6.13
C GLY A 78 -9.58 -3.91 6.78
N LYS A 79 -9.38 -3.85 8.10
CA LYS A 79 -9.38 -2.57 8.82
C LYS A 79 -8.09 -1.80 8.62
N VAL A 80 -8.20 -0.49 8.45
CA VAL A 80 -7.04 0.40 8.35
C VAL A 80 -6.37 0.57 9.72
N SER A 81 -5.05 0.63 9.73
CA SER A 81 -4.27 0.98 10.93
C SER A 81 -4.58 2.41 11.37
N ALA A 82 -4.65 2.63 12.69
CA ALA A 82 -4.76 3.98 13.26
C ALA A 82 -3.58 4.90 12.88
N GLU A 83 -2.44 4.33 12.49
CA GLU A 83 -1.27 5.07 11.99
C GLU A 83 -1.46 5.64 10.58
N THR A 84 -2.45 5.12 9.83
CA THR A 84 -2.71 5.48 8.43
C THR A 84 -4.18 5.87 8.22
N ASP A 85 -4.72 6.69 9.12
CA ASP A 85 -6.12 7.13 9.18
C ASP A 85 -6.61 7.97 7.99
N TRP A 86 -5.73 8.26 7.03
CA TRP A 86 -6.08 8.86 5.74
C TRP A 86 -6.64 7.86 4.73
N ALA A 87 -6.53 6.54 4.98
CA ALA A 87 -7.26 5.50 4.25
C ALA A 87 -8.48 5.04 5.07
N THR A 88 -9.42 4.33 4.44
CA THR A 88 -10.62 3.79 5.13
C THR A 88 -10.61 2.28 5.15
N ASP A 89 -11.40 1.67 6.03
CA ASP A 89 -11.58 0.22 6.07
C ASP A 89 -11.97 -0.34 4.68
N LEU A 90 -11.46 -1.54 4.41
CA LEU A 90 -11.73 -2.34 3.22
C LEU A 90 -12.62 -3.53 3.58
N GLU A 91 -13.27 -4.08 2.57
CA GLU A 91 -14.07 -5.29 2.76
C GLU A 91 -13.17 -6.52 2.85
N SER A 92 -13.54 -7.44 3.74
CA SER A 92 -12.94 -8.77 3.87
C SER A 92 -13.97 -9.83 3.51
N TYR A 93 -13.51 -10.91 2.87
CA TYR A 93 -14.35 -11.92 2.27
C TYR A 93 -14.14 -13.29 2.90
N ALA A 94 -15.23 -14.02 3.06
CA ALA A 94 -15.16 -15.41 3.52
C ALA A 94 -14.45 -16.28 2.47
N VAL A 95 -13.44 -17.03 2.94
CA VAL A 95 -12.69 -17.99 2.13
C VAL A 95 -13.06 -19.41 2.55
N GLN A 96 -13.37 -20.25 1.56
CA GLN A 96 -13.47 -21.69 1.75
C GLN A 96 -12.39 -22.40 0.96
N ILE A 97 -11.88 -23.49 1.52
CA ILE A 97 -10.89 -24.33 0.84
C ILE A 97 -11.45 -25.74 0.75
N ASP A 98 -11.53 -26.27 -0.46
CA ASP A 98 -11.88 -27.67 -0.66
C ASP A 98 -10.74 -28.58 -0.18
N ALA A 99 -11.05 -29.50 0.73
CA ALA A 99 -10.04 -30.36 1.35
C ALA A 99 -9.49 -31.43 0.40
N ALA A 100 -10.25 -31.82 -0.62
CA ALA A 100 -9.86 -32.86 -1.57
C ALA A 100 -9.04 -32.29 -2.74
N THR A 101 -9.45 -31.14 -3.27
CA THR A 101 -8.79 -30.52 -4.45
C THR A 101 -7.78 -29.45 -4.07
N GLY A 102 -7.94 -28.82 -2.90
CA GLY A 102 -7.16 -27.64 -2.51
C GLY A 102 -7.61 -26.36 -3.23
N ASP A 103 -8.81 -26.35 -3.83
CA ASP A 103 -9.37 -25.18 -4.48
C ASP A 103 -9.75 -24.11 -3.44
N ILE A 104 -9.40 -22.87 -3.74
CA ILE A 104 -9.73 -21.69 -2.94
C ILE A 104 -10.97 -21.04 -3.55
N MET A 105 -11.99 -20.89 -2.71
CA MET A 105 -13.30 -20.37 -3.06
C MET A 105 -13.57 -19.09 -2.25
N VAL A 106 -14.06 -18.04 -2.90
CA VAL A 106 -14.43 -16.77 -2.26
C VAL A 106 -15.87 -16.42 -2.61
N ASN A 107 -16.64 -15.90 -1.65
CA ASN A 107 -17.95 -15.31 -1.92
C ASN A 107 -17.82 -13.77 -1.95
N PRO A 108 -17.85 -13.13 -3.14
CA PRO A 108 -17.68 -11.68 -3.27
C PRO A 108 -18.90 -10.86 -2.84
N ASN A 109 -20.04 -11.53 -2.59
CA ASN A 109 -21.33 -10.93 -2.27
C ASN A 109 -21.81 -11.25 -0.84
N ALA A 110 -21.00 -11.95 -0.03
CA ALA A 110 -21.30 -12.15 1.37
C ALA A 110 -21.06 -10.85 2.14
N GLU A 111 -21.96 -10.49 3.06
CA GLU A 111 -21.74 -9.37 3.97
C GLU A 111 -20.45 -9.59 4.77
N SER A 112 -19.63 -8.53 4.90
CA SER A 112 -18.37 -8.56 5.64
C SER A 112 -18.54 -9.21 7.02
N THR A 113 -17.85 -10.32 7.26
CA THR A 113 -17.84 -10.97 8.58
C THR A 113 -16.70 -10.40 9.39
N SER A 114 -17.01 -9.44 10.24
CA SER A 114 -16.11 -9.03 11.32
C SER A 114 -16.04 -10.14 12.38
N GLY A 115 -15.23 -11.17 12.14
CA GLY A 115 -15.01 -12.24 13.12
C GLY A 115 -14.74 -13.58 12.47
N GLY A 116 -13.47 -13.98 12.43
CA GLY A 116 -13.12 -15.38 12.21
C GLY A 116 -13.49 -16.20 13.44
N GLU A 117 -14.52 -17.03 13.33
CA GLU A 117 -14.71 -18.15 14.26
C GLU A 117 -14.11 -19.42 13.65
N GLU A 118 -13.05 -19.89 14.31
CA GLU A 118 -12.43 -21.20 14.11
C GLU A 118 -13.37 -22.32 14.58
N SER A 119 -13.39 -23.44 13.86
CA SER A 119 -13.62 -24.74 14.46
C SER A 119 -12.40 -25.63 14.22
N ALA A 120 -11.50 -25.64 15.21
CA ALA A 120 -10.82 -26.85 15.67
C ALA A 120 -9.91 -26.50 16.88
N ARG A 121 -10.37 -26.89 18.07
CA ARG A 121 -9.55 -26.94 19.29
C ARG A 121 -8.45 -28.01 19.11
N GLN A 122 -7.20 -27.65 19.43
CA GLN A 122 -6.42 -28.40 20.41
C GLN A 122 -5.24 -27.55 20.92
N GLU A 123 -5.26 -27.34 22.24
CA GLU A 123 -4.21 -26.72 23.03
C GLU A 123 -2.95 -27.58 23.01
N THR A 124 -1.79 -26.98 22.75
CA THR A 124 -0.58 -27.20 23.56
C THR A 124 0.23 -25.91 23.57
N GLY A 125 0.57 -25.45 24.78
CA GLY A 125 1.30 -24.20 24.97
C GLY A 125 2.79 -24.33 24.66
N LEU A 126 3.40 -23.21 24.28
CA LEU A 126 4.81 -22.97 24.57
C LEU A 126 5.11 -21.46 24.56
N GLN A 127 5.14 -20.90 25.76
CA GLN A 127 6.09 -19.93 26.30
C GLN A 127 6.65 -18.82 25.38
N ASN A 128 6.27 -17.59 25.74
CA ASN A 128 6.99 -16.36 25.44
C ASN A 128 8.49 -16.49 25.74
N LYS A 129 9.33 -16.30 24.73
CA LYS A 129 10.69 -15.79 24.89
C LYS A 129 10.83 -14.54 24.06
N GLY A 130 11.04 -13.43 24.77
CA GLY A 130 11.34 -12.15 24.17
C GLY A 130 12.55 -12.23 23.25
N ARG A 131 12.50 -11.44 22.18
CA ARG A 131 13.66 -11.12 21.38
C ARG A 131 13.65 -9.62 21.13
N THR A 132 14.54 -8.97 21.85
CA THR A 132 15.06 -7.62 21.66
C THR A 132 15.60 -7.42 20.25
N GLU A 133 15.38 -6.22 19.70
CA GLU A 133 16.22 -5.47 18.73
C GLU A 133 16.54 -6.22 17.41
N GLU A 134 16.31 -5.69 16.20
CA GLU A 134 16.63 -4.38 15.66
C GLU A 134 15.63 -4.10 14.51
N GLN A 135 15.06 -2.89 14.46
CA GLN A 135 14.26 -2.43 13.32
C GLN A 135 15.17 -2.33 12.09
N GLN A 136 15.05 -3.28 11.17
CA GLN A 136 15.61 -3.13 9.84
C GLN A 136 14.84 -2.03 9.11
N VAL A 137 15.45 -0.85 9.01
CA VAL A 137 15.01 0.20 8.11
C VAL A 137 15.23 -0.32 6.68
N GLU A 138 14.16 -0.76 6.02
CA GLU A 138 14.23 -1.16 4.61
C GLU A 138 14.76 0.03 3.79
N THR A 139 15.92 -0.17 3.14
CA THR A 139 16.53 0.84 2.29
C THR A 139 15.78 0.87 0.96
N PHE A 140 14.82 1.79 0.83
CA PHE A 140 14.17 2.07 -0.45
C PHE A 140 15.22 2.53 -1.48
N PRO A 141 15.05 2.19 -2.77
CA PRO A 141 15.93 2.72 -3.81
C PRO A 141 15.87 4.24 -3.80
N GLN A 142 17.01 4.86 -3.47
CA GLN A 142 17.16 6.31 -3.47
C GLN A 142 17.66 6.76 -4.83
N PHE A 143 17.05 7.80 -5.36
CA PHE A 143 17.43 8.42 -6.62
C PHE A 143 17.39 9.94 -6.44
N ASN A 144 18.33 10.62 -7.09
CA ASN A 144 18.41 12.07 -6.99
C ASN A 144 17.54 12.71 -8.07
N LEU A 145 16.80 13.74 -7.68
CA LEU A 145 16.00 14.56 -8.56
C LEU A 145 16.46 16.02 -8.47
N THR A 146 16.59 16.68 -9.62
CA THR A 146 16.96 18.10 -9.67
C THR A 146 15.74 18.97 -10.00
N LEU A 147 15.37 19.90 -9.13
CA LEU A 147 14.25 20.82 -9.36
C LEU A 147 14.54 21.74 -10.56
N LYS A 148 13.77 21.60 -11.65
CA LYS A 148 13.91 22.43 -12.85
C LYS A 148 12.96 23.61 -12.86
N LYS A 149 11.75 23.43 -12.32
CA LYS A 149 10.69 24.43 -12.37
C LYS A 149 9.74 24.29 -11.19
N LYS A 150 9.30 25.40 -10.63
CA LYS A 150 8.15 25.47 -9.71
C LYS A 150 7.19 26.54 -10.18
N GLU A 151 5.90 26.26 -10.13
CA GLU A 151 4.83 27.14 -10.61
C GLU A 151 3.71 27.18 -9.59
N LYS A 152 3.20 28.38 -9.31
CA LYS A 152 2.00 28.55 -8.49
C LYS A 152 0.80 28.76 -9.41
N LEU A 153 -0.26 28.00 -9.20
CA LEU A 153 -1.52 28.21 -9.90
C LEU A 153 -2.22 29.45 -9.32
N GLU A 154 -2.44 30.45 -10.16
CA GLU A 154 -3.04 31.73 -9.79
C GLU A 154 -4.42 31.54 -9.13
N GLY A 155 -4.71 32.32 -8.09
CA GLY A 155 -5.97 32.21 -7.35
C GLY A 155 -6.09 30.98 -6.42
N THR A 156 -5.05 30.14 -6.33
CA THR A 156 -5.04 28.95 -5.45
C THR A 156 -3.79 28.88 -4.58
N ASP A 157 -3.81 27.96 -3.64
CA ASP A 157 -2.65 27.55 -2.85
C ASP A 157 -1.96 26.30 -3.41
N ILE A 158 -2.19 25.97 -4.69
CA ILE A 158 -1.57 24.84 -5.37
C ILE A 158 -0.26 25.27 -6.04
N MET A 159 0.79 24.46 -5.83
CA MET A 159 2.04 24.58 -6.58
C MET A 159 2.40 23.27 -7.27
N THR A 160 2.94 23.40 -8.47
CA THR A 160 3.48 22.30 -9.29
C THR A 160 4.99 22.39 -9.30
N PHE A 161 5.66 21.28 -9.05
CA PHE A 161 7.11 21.14 -9.06
C PHE A 161 7.50 20.14 -10.14
N THR A 162 8.42 20.52 -11.02
CA THR A 162 8.97 19.66 -12.07
C THR A 162 10.43 19.40 -11.79
N PHE A 163 10.77 18.14 -11.60
CA PHE A 163 12.11 17.67 -11.37
C PHE A 163 12.63 16.88 -12.57
N ALA A 164 13.91 17.02 -12.91
CA ALA A 164 14.56 16.12 -13.85
C ALA A 164 15.14 14.93 -13.11
N LYS A 165 15.12 13.76 -13.75
CA LYS A 165 15.86 12.57 -13.32
C LYS A 165 17.35 12.83 -13.60
N ASP A 166 18.23 12.67 -12.60
CA ASP A 166 19.68 12.77 -12.82
C ASP A 166 20.18 11.62 -13.75
N GLU A 167 21.36 11.75 -14.37
CA GLU A 167 21.88 10.75 -15.33
C GLU A 167 22.12 9.37 -14.70
N ASP A 168 22.40 9.34 -13.40
CA ASP A 168 22.51 8.12 -12.58
C ASP A 168 21.12 7.54 -12.19
N SER A 169 20.07 8.36 -12.30
CA SER A 169 18.67 8.00 -12.02
C SER A 169 17.97 7.38 -13.24
N LYS A 170 18.72 6.86 -14.22
CA LYS A 170 18.21 6.13 -15.40
C LYS A 170 17.38 4.89 -15.06
N ILE A 171 17.31 4.52 -13.78
CA ILE A 171 16.53 3.38 -13.26
C ILE A 171 15.40 3.85 -12.35
N LEU A 172 14.81 5.04 -12.58
CA LEU A 172 13.49 5.32 -12.02
C LEU A 172 12.41 4.72 -12.94
N GLU A 173 12.15 3.43 -12.75
CA GLU A 173 10.94 2.77 -13.26
C GLU A 173 9.83 2.93 -12.23
N HIS A 174 8.89 3.84 -12.50
CA HIS A 174 7.65 3.96 -11.73
C HIS A 174 6.44 3.57 -12.60
N LYS A 175 5.34 3.15 -11.97
CA LYS A 175 4.04 2.95 -12.62
C LYS A 175 3.20 4.22 -12.49
N ALA A 176 2.29 4.44 -13.44
CA ALA A 176 1.33 5.53 -13.31
C ALA A 176 0.51 5.39 -12.02
N GLY A 177 0.31 6.49 -11.29
CA GLY A 177 -0.40 6.50 -10.00
C GLY A 177 0.49 6.20 -8.78
N GLN A 178 1.74 5.79 -8.98
CA GLN A 178 2.69 5.69 -7.87
C GLN A 178 3.10 7.05 -7.33
N PHE A 179 3.85 7.01 -6.25
CA PHE A 179 4.33 8.12 -5.47
C PHE A 179 5.82 7.93 -5.15
N ALA A 180 6.45 8.99 -4.67
CA ALA A 180 7.78 8.90 -4.10
C ALA A 180 7.83 9.61 -2.76
N PHE A 181 8.81 9.23 -1.94
CA PHE A 181 9.19 9.99 -0.76
C PHE A 181 10.18 11.08 -1.12
N PHE A 182 9.93 12.26 -0.58
CA PHE A 182 10.70 13.48 -0.77
C PHE A 182 11.26 13.84 0.61
N PRO A 183 12.52 13.48 0.91
CA PRO A 183 13.20 14.02 2.07
C PRO A 183 13.55 15.48 1.81
N LEU A 184 13.37 16.35 2.81
CA LEU A 184 13.85 17.73 2.78
C LEU A 184 14.70 18.01 4.00
N ASP A 185 15.94 18.46 3.75
CA ASP A 185 16.84 18.89 4.81
C ASP A 185 16.32 20.14 5.53
N ASP A 186 16.72 20.28 6.79
CA ASP A 186 16.40 21.41 7.67
C ASP A 186 14.91 21.66 7.96
N VAL A 187 14.04 20.68 7.70
CA VAL A 187 12.65 20.73 8.18
C VAL A 187 12.61 20.39 9.67
N LYS A 188 12.58 21.43 10.51
CA LYS A 188 12.44 21.29 11.97
C LYS A 188 10.99 21.51 12.41
N ASN A 189 10.58 20.83 13.47
CA ASN A 189 9.29 21.01 14.15
C ASN A 189 8.03 20.79 13.28
N ASP A 190 8.12 20.03 12.18
CA ASP A 190 6.91 19.59 11.48
C ASP A 190 6.36 18.31 12.16
N PRO A 191 5.08 18.28 12.60
CA PRO A 191 4.50 17.13 13.29
C PRO A 191 4.58 15.81 12.50
N LYS A 192 4.63 15.89 11.16
CA LYS A 192 4.74 14.71 10.29
C LYS A 192 6.19 14.41 9.89
N GLY A 193 7.18 15.14 10.41
CA GLY A 193 8.61 14.93 10.16
C GLY A 193 9.14 15.56 8.86
N PRO A 194 10.42 15.32 8.50
CA PRO A 194 11.09 15.95 7.35
C PRO A 194 10.93 15.23 6.01
N ILE A 195 10.17 14.12 5.96
CA ILE A 195 9.94 13.32 4.75
C ILE A 195 8.45 13.32 4.43
N ARG A 196 8.05 13.64 3.20
CA ARG A 196 6.67 13.47 2.73
C ARG A 196 6.62 12.58 1.51
N HIS A 197 5.49 11.90 1.33
CA HIS A 197 5.17 11.29 0.06
C HIS A 197 4.36 12.22 -0.85
N PHE A 198 4.56 12.11 -2.15
CA PHE A 198 3.71 12.74 -3.17
C PHE A 198 3.46 11.79 -4.33
N SER A 199 2.21 11.71 -4.77
CA SER A 199 1.81 11.04 -6.01
C SER A 199 2.51 11.70 -7.20
N ILE A 200 3.08 10.87 -8.07
CA ILE A 200 3.77 11.31 -9.28
C ILE A 200 2.73 11.54 -10.37
N ALA A 201 2.66 12.78 -10.85
CA ALA A 201 1.70 13.21 -11.86
C ALA A 201 2.21 13.02 -13.30
N SER A 202 3.51 12.80 -13.52
CA SER A 202 4.07 12.56 -14.86
C SER A 202 4.07 11.09 -15.23
N SER A 203 3.94 10.81 -16.53
CA SER A 203 4.01 9.46 -17.07
C SER A 203 5.36 8.81 -16.77
N PRO A 204 5.43 7.48 -16.54
CA PRO A 204 6.68 6.72 -16.49
C PRO A 204 7.62 6.97 -17.67
N SER A 205 7.06 7.21 -18.85
CA SER A 205 7.80 7.47 -20.08
C SER A 205 8.42 8.88 -20.16
N GLU A 206 8.04 9.79 -19.26
CA GLU A 206 8.61 11.13 -19.22
C GLU A 206 9.98 11.13 -18.52
N ASP A 207 10.86 12.02 -18.98
CA ASP A 207 12.20 12.27 -18.42
C ASP A 207 12.17 13.11 -17.12
N LYS A 208 10.98 13.46 -16.67
CA LYS A 208 10.71 14.34 -15.53
C LYS A 208 9.74 13.73 -14.54
N ILE A 209 9.86 14.16 -13.29
CA ILE A 209 8.93 13.88 -12.21
C ILE A 209 8.16 15.15 -11.90
N ILE A 210 6.84 15.09 -12.04
CA ILE A 210 5.95 16.19 -11.71
C ILE A 210 5.19 15.81 -10.45
N ILE A 211 5.16 16.73 -9.48
CA ILE A 211 4.25 16.65 -8.34
C ILE A 211 3.46 17.95 -8.24
N SER A 212 2.20 17.85 -7.85
CA SER A 212 1.32 18.99 -7.61
C SER A 212 0.76 18.87 -6.22
N THR A 213 0.81 19.95 -5.44
CA THR A 213 0.35 19.89 -4.06
C THR A 213 -0.08 21.23 -3.52
N ARG A 214 -0.96 21.16 -2.52
CA ARG A 214 -1.40 22.31 -1.74
C ARG A 214 -0.28 22.75 -0.79
N ILE A 215 0.05 24.04 -0.80
CA ILE A 215 1.07 24.66 0.05
C ILE A 215 0.37 25.26 1.26
N ARG A 216 0.33 24.46 2.33
CA ARG A 216 -0.18 24.87 3.66
C ARG A 216 0.95 25.48 4.49
N GLU A 217 0.60 26.13 5.60
CA GLU A 217 1.55 26.69 6.56
C GLU A 217 2.21 25.63 7.47
N THR A 218 2.65 24.51 6.90
CA THR A 218 3.47 23.54 7.64
C THR A 218 4.95 23.78 7.33
N PRO A 219 5.88 23.53 8.28
CA PRO A 219 7.30 23.73 8.04
C PRO A 219 7.82 23.00 6.81
N TYR A 220 7.37 21.76 6.57
CA TYR A 220 7.73 21.00 5.37
C TYR A 220 7.25 21.70 4.09
N LYS A 221 5.99 22.14 4.04
CA LYS A 221 5.39 22.75 2.84
C LYS A 221 6.00 24.11 2.52
N GLN A 222 6.33 24.90 3.55
CA GLN A 222 7.05 26.16 3.40
C GLN A 222 8.46 25.91 2.86
N LYS A 223 9.18 24.90 3.39
CA LYS A 223 10.49 24.51 2.87
C LYS A 223 10.41 24.07 1.39
N LEU A 224 9.46 23.20 1.06
CA LEU A 224 9.22 22.75 -0.32
C LEU A 224 8.97 23.94 -1.26
N ALA A 225 8.10 24.88 -0.87
CA ALA A 225 7.81 26.09 -1.64
C ALA A 225 9.03 27.01 -1.79
N SER A 226 9.93 27.02 -0.80
CA SER A 226 11.14 27.85 -0.81
C SER A 226 12.27 27.30 -1.70
N LEU A 227 12.22 26.02 -2.11
CA LEU A 227 13.29 25.42 -2.92
C LEU A 227 13.61 26.23 -4.18
N GLU A 228 14.89 26.45 -4.41
CA GLU A 228 15.38 27.17 -5.60
C GLU A 228 15.58 26.22 -6.77
N LYS A 229 15.52 26.77 -7.99
CA LYS A 229 15.83 25.99 -9.20
C LYS A 229 17.26 25.44 -9.10
N GLY A 230 17.43 24.15 -9.35
CA GLY A 230 18.69 23.44 -9.19
C GLY A 230 18.84 22.72 -7.85
N ALA A 231 17.92 22.91 -6.89
CA ALA A 231 17.90 22.12 -5.67
C ALA A 231 17.81 20.62 -5.99
N LYS A 232 18.62 19.83 -5.29
CA LYS A 232 18.61 18.37 -5.35
C LYS A 232 17.85 17.82 -4.16
N ILE A 233 17.09 16.78 -4.39
CA ILE A 233 16.30 16.03 -3.40
C ILE A 233 16.39 14.54 -3.70
#